data_AF-A0A074TFH8-F1
#
_entry.id   AF-A0A074TFH8-F1
#
_cell.length_a   1.000
_cell.length_b   1.000
_cell.length_c   1.000
_cell.angle_alpha   90.00
_cell.angle_beta   90.00
_cell.angle_gamma   90.00
#
_symmetry.space_group_name_H-M   'P 1'
#
loop_
_entity.id
_entity.type
_entity.pdbx_description
1 polymer ?
#
loop_
_entity_poly.entity_id
_entity_poly.type
_entity_poly.pdbx_seq_one_letter_code
_entity_poly.pdbx_strand_id
1 'polypeptide(L)'
;MADTEPPRGAAPPPEFDAFLMQIGRINYAWTNTESLLIHLIAGLAGTDKETAVILHLTLNTTRARLDLVERLSKREACPVPDQARARVIKVTGRMKKVSGLRNHFNHCLYAFDAHGGPVRTIQMRIADRKTSLRIGEESVLDSATLAEMDAALLEMHAINAEIWAIVAEYDLPA
;
A
#
# COMPACT_ATOMS: atom_id res chain seq x y z
N MET A 1 13.94 3.59 -51.02
CA MET A 1 13.53 2.93 -49.76
C MET A 1 13.83 3.91 -48.64
N ALA A 2 12.84 4.66 -48.20
CA ALA A 2 12.99 5.54 -47.05
C ALA A 2 12.70 4.71 -45.80
N ASP A 3 13.72 4.57 -44.96
CA ASP A 3 13.65 4.00 -43.63
C ASP A 3 12.69 4.85 -42.80
N THR A 4 11.51 4.31 -42.48
CA THR A 4 10.57 4.94 -41.57
C THR A 4 10.87 4.40 -40.19
N GLU A 5 11.80 5.09 -39.52
CA GLU A 5 12.03 4.92 -38.08
C GLU A 5 10.65 4.99 -37.38
N PRO A 6 10.25 4.00 -36.56
CA PRO A 6 8.98 4.08 -35.86
C PRO A 6 8.95 5.36 -35.03
N PRO A 7 7.80 6.06 -34.93
CA PRO A 7 7.73 7.33 -34.21
C PRO A 7 8.26 7.13 -32.80
N ARG A 8 9.29 7.91 -32.43
CA ARG A 8 9.80 7.99 -31.07
C ARG A 8 8.61 8.28 -30.16
N GLY A 9 8.35 7.40 -29.19
CA GLY A 9 7.18 7.47 -28.33
C GLY A 9 7.01 8.88 -27.77
N ALA A 10 5.79 9.41 -27.87
CA ALA A 10 5.46 10.75 -27.38
C ALA A 10 5.88 10.88 -25.90
N ALA A 11 6.47 12.03 -25.56
CA ALA A 11 6.81 12.33 -24.17
C ALA A 11 5.53 12.31 -23.31
N PRO A 12 5.59 11.76 -22.08
CA PRO A 12 4.42 11.71 -21.20
C PRO A 12 3.91 13.13 -20.90
N PRO A 13 2.58 13.31 -20.72
CA PRO A 13 2.01 14.61 -20.36
C PRO A 13 2.54 15.11 -19.02
N PRO A 14 2.66 16.43 -18.80
CA PRO A 14 3.13 16.98 -17.51
C PRO A 14 2.30 16.52 -16.29
N GLU A 15 1.01 16.23 -16.49
CA GLU A 15 0.14 15.70 -15.45
C GLU A 15 0.59 14.31 -14.96
N PHE A 16 1.26 13.53 -15.82
CA PHE A 16 1.79 12.21 -15.46
C PHE A 16 2.88 12.29 -14.38
N ASP A 17 3.69 13.35 -14.38
CA ASP A 17 4.71 13.56 -13.35
C ASP A 17 4.07 13.73 -11.96
N ALA A 18 2.90 14.36 -11.88
CA ALA A 18 2.15 14.48 -10.64
C ALA A 18 1.67 13.11 -10.13
N PHE A 19 1.20 12.23 -11.02
CA PHE A 19 0.84 10.86 -10.68
C PHE A 19 2.06 10.06 -10.18
N LEU A 20 3.19 10.12 -10.89
CA LEU A 20 4.42 9.44 -10.49
C LEU A 20 4.93 9.91 -9.12
N MET A 21 4.90 11.23 -8.89
CA MET A 21 5.24 11.83 -7.59
C MET A 21 4.35 11.26 -6.47
N GLN A 22 3.04 11.14 -6.74
CA GLN A 22 2.09 10.65 -5.76
C GLN A 22 2.26 9.16 -5.47
N ILE A 23 2.54 8.33 -6.49
CA ILE A 23 2.90 6.93 -6.30
C ILE A 23 4.15 6.81 -5.40
N GLY A 24 5.16 7.64 -5.66
CA GLY A 24 6.39 7.71 -4.85
C GLY A 24 6.09 8.04 -3.39
N ARG A 25 5.25 9.05 -3.14
CA ARG A 25 4.82 9.45 -1.78
C ARG A 25 4.07 8.33 -1.06
N ILE A 26 3.12 7.67 -1.72
CA ILE A 26 2.39 6.54 -1.14
C ILE A 26 3.36 5.40 -0.80
N ASN A 27 4.31 5.07 -1.68
CA ASN A 27 5.30 4.03 -1.44
C ASN A 27 6.21 4.35 -0.25
N TYR A 28 6.67 5.60 -0.14
CA TYR A 28 7.45 6.08 1.00
C TYR A 28 6.65 5.99 2.31
N ALA A 29 5.44 6.56 2.34
CA ALA A 29 4.57 6.54 3.51
C ALA A 29 4.22 5.10 3.93
N TRP A 30 4.04 4.20 2.96
CA TRP A 30 3.82 2.78 3.20
C TRP A 30 5.01 2.13 3.91
N THR A 31 6.21 2.21 3.34
CA THR A 31 7.41 1.58 3.93
C THR A 31 7.69 2.10 5.34
N ASN A 32 7.55 3.41 5.56
CA ASN A 32 7.72 4.01 6.89
C ASN A 32 6.67 3.57 7.90
N THR A 33 5.46 3.26 7.46
CA THR A 33 4.38 2.82 8.34
C THR A 33 4.45 1.32 8.59
N GLU A 34 4.87 0.54 7.60
CA GLU A 34 5.05 -0.90 7.71
C GLU A 34 6.15 -1.26 8.71
N SER A 35 7.24 -0.50 8.77
CA SER A 35 8.31 -0.73 9.76
C SER A 35 7.80 -0.63 11.19
N LEU A 36 6.77 0.20 11.47
CA LEU A 36 6.18 0.32 12.81
C LEU A 36 5.48 -0.96 13.29
N LEU A 37 5.18 -1.90 12.39
CA LEU A 37 4.67 -3.22 12.79
C LEU A 37 5.65 -3.95 13.72
N ILE A 38 6.94 -3.61 13.72
CA ILE A 38 7.93 -4.14 14.65
C ILE A 38 7.48 -3.91 16.11
N HIS A 39 7.04 -2.71 16.46
CA HIS A 39 6.60 -2.37 17.81
C HIS A 39 5.34 -3.14 18.22
N LEU A 40 4.41 -3.28 17.27
CA LEU A 40 3.20 -4.07 17.49
C LEU A 40 3.54 -5.55 17.67
N ILE A 41 4.44 -6.11 16.87
CA ILE A 41 4.91 -7.50 17.02
C ILE A 41 5.56 -7.69 18.39
N ALA A 42 6.45 -6.79 18.81
CA ALA A 42 7.13 -6.85 20.10
C ALA A 42 6.13 -6.90 21.26
N GLY A 43 5.21 -5.94 21.30
CA GLY A 43 4.18 -5.85 22.34
C GLY A 43 3.21 -7.03 22.35
N LEU A 44 2.70 -7.42 21.17
CA LEU A 44 1.71 -8.50 21.06
C LEU A 44 2.30 -9.88 21.31
N ALA A 45 3.55 -10.11 20.92
CA ALA A 45 4.25 -11.36 21.17
C ALA A 45 4.77 -11.45 22.61
N GLY A 46 5.05 -10.32 23.26
CA GLY A 46 5.66 -10.25 24.58
C GLY A 46 7.16 -10.47 24.52
N THR A 47 7.83 -9.83 23.56
CA THR A 47 9.26 -9.97 23.28
C THR A 47 9.93 -8.62 23.13
N ASP A 48 11.27 -8.59 23.14
CA ASP A 48 12.03 -7.38 22.90
C ASP A 48 11.97 -6.94 21.42
N LYS A 49 12.40 -5.70 21.17
CA LYS A 49 12.41 -5.10 19.83
C LYS A 49 13.35 -5.82 18.87
N GLU A 50 14.50 -6.34 19.32
CA GLU A 50 15.46 -7.01 18.45
C GLU A 50 14.87 -8.30 17.88
N THR A 51 14.21 -9.09 18.73
CA THR A 51 13.48 -10.30 18.34
C THR A 51 12.34 -9.96 17.38
N ALA A 52 11.59 -8.89 17.65
CA ALA A 52 10.53 -8.44 16.75
C ALA A 52 11.05 -7.98 15.37
N VAL A 53 12.23 -7.34 15.32
CA VAL A 53 12.93 -7.01 14.06
C VAL A 53 13.27 -8.27 13.29
N ILE A 54 13.83 -9.29 13.94
CA ILE A 54 14.15 -10.57 13.30
C ILE A 54 12.89 -11.20 12.70
N LEU A 55 11.79 -11.23 13.45
CA LEU A 55 10.49 -11.73 12.96
C LEU A 55 9.98 -10.92 11.75
N HIS A 56 10.08 -9.59 11.81
CA HIS A 56 9.67 -8.72 10.71
C HIS A 56 10.48 -8.97 9.43
N LEU A 57 11.81 -9.09 9.56
CA LEU A 57 12.72 -9.36 8.44
C LEU A 57 12.51 -10.77 7.87
N THR A 58 12.16 -11.75 8.70
CA THR A 58 11.91 -13.14 8.27
C THR A 58 10.62 -13.27 7.45
N LEU A 59 9.61 -12.45 7.74
CA LEU A 59 8.36 -12.43 6.98
C LEU A 59 8.53 -11.62 5.69
N ASN A 60 8.78 -12.32 4.58
CA ASN A 60 9.15 -11.72 3.28
C ASN A 60 8.05 -10.92 2.57
N THR A 61 6.82 -10.88 3.12
CA THR A 61 5.72 -10.13 2.51
C THR A 61 4.97 -9.31 3.55
N THR A 62 4.51 -8.12 3.15
CA THR A 62 3.69 -7.27 4.02
C THR A 62 2.41 -7.96 4.46
N ARG A 63 1.82 -8.79 3.59
CA ARG A 63 0.64 -9.59 3.95
C ARG A 63 0.94 -10.52 5.12
N ALA A 64 2.05 -11.26 5.08
CA ALA A 64 2.43 -12.16 6.16
C ALA A 64 2.68 -11.42 7.48
N ARG A 65 3.30 -10.23 7.42
CA ARG A 65 3.51 -9.35 8.59
C ARG A 65 2.18 -8.88 9.20
N LEU A 66 1.26 -8.38 8.38
CA LEU A 66 -0.06 -7.94 8.83
C LEU A 66 -0.89 -9.11 9.39
N ASP A 67 -0.82 -10.28 8.76
CA ASP A 67 -1.50 -11.48 9.24
C ASP A 67 -0.92 -11.97 10.58
N LEU A 68 0.40 -11.88 10.78
CA LEU A 68 1.02 -12.17 12.07
C LEU A 68 0.46 -11.24 13.16
N VAL A 69 0.49 -9.93 12.94
CA VAL A 69 0.00 -8.93 13.91
C VAL A 69 -1.48 -9.17 14.24
N GLU A 70 -2.31 -9.42 13.23
CA GLU A 70 -3.73 -9.72 13.44
C GLU A 70 -3.94 -11.01 14.25
N ARG A 71 -3.18 -12.07 13.96
CA ARG A 71 -3.26 -13.34 14.70
C ARG A 71 -2.77 -13.22 16.14
N LEU A 72 -1.66 -12.53 16.37
CA LEU A 72 -1.16 -12.25 17.72
C LEU A 72 -2.18 -11.44 18.53
N SER A 73 -2.87 -10.50 17.89
CA SER A 73 -3.96 -9.71 18.51
C SER A 73 -5.17 -10.57 18.89
N LYS A 74 -5.35 -11.76 18.32
CA LYS A 74 -6.48 -12.67 18.61
C LYS A 74 -6.12 -13.81 19.57
N ARG A 75 -4.85 -13.94 19.97
CA ARG A 75 -4.40 -14.93 20.95
C ARG A 75 -5.14 -14.77 22.28
N GLU A 76 -5.51 -15.88 22.91
CA GLU A 76 -6.18 -15.89 24.22
C GLU A 76 -5.30 -15.27 25.32
N ALA A 77 -4.08 -15.78 25.47
CA ALA A 77 -3.06 -15.19 26.35
C ALA A 77 -2.28 -14.07 25.63
N CYS A 78 -2.90 -12.91 25.46
CA CYS A 78 -2.26 -11.72 24.88
C CYS A 78 -1.67 -10.82 25.99
N PRO A 79 -0.40 -10.38 25.89
CA PRO A 79 0.22 -9.50 26.90
C PRO A 79 -0.40 -8.10 26.98
N VAL A 80 -1.11 -7.68 25.93
CA VAL A 80 -1.69 -6.34 25.82
C VAL A 80 -3.20 -6.36 26.09
N PRO A 81 -3.79 -5.28 26.66
CA PRO A 81 -5.22 -5.21 26.95
C PRO A 81 -6.11 -5.31 25.70
N ASP A 82 -7.35 -5.77 25.89
CA ASP A 82 -8.34 -5.93 24.80
C ASP A 82 -8.59 -4.65 23.99
N GLN A 83 -8.54 -3.49 24.64
CA GLN A 83 -8.67 -2.20 23.95
C GLN A 83 -7.53 -1.95 22.96
N ALA A 84 -6.28 -2.25 23.35
CA ALA A 84 -5.11 -2.15 22.48
C ALA A 84 -5.24 -3.12 21.30
N ARG A 85 -5.64 -4.36 21.58
CA ARG A 85 -5.86 -5.41 20.57
C ARG A 85 -6.89 -5.00 19.52
N ALA A 86 -8.02 -4.45 19.96
CA ALA A 86 -9.08 -3.96 19.08
C ALA A 86 -8.59 -2.83 18.16
N ARG A 87 -7.81 -1.88 18.70
CA ARG A 87 -7.20 -0.80 17.91
C ARG A 87 -6.21 -1.33 16.88
N VAL A 88 -5.34 -2.26 17.27
CA VAL A 88 -4.39 -2.93 16.35
C VAL A 88 -5.13 -3.64 15.22
N ILE A 89 -6.20 -4.39 15.53
CA ILE A 89 -7.00 -5.08 14.50
C ILE A 89 -7.63 -4.08 13.53
N LYS A 90 -8.16 -2.96 14.05
CA LYS A 90 -8.72 -1.89 13.22
C LYS A 90 -7.66 -1.27 12.30
N VAL A 91 -6.47 -0.98 12.83
CA VAL A 91 -5.35 -0.41 12.07
C VAL A 91 -4.86 -1.37 10.98
N THR A 92 -4.62 -2.64 11.31
CA THR A 92 -4.17 -3.64 10.33
C THR A 92 -5.19 -3.84 9.22
N GLY A 93 -6.50 -3.81 9.54
CA GLY A 93 -7.58 -3.82 8.54
C GLY A 93 -7.53 -2.62 7.60
N ARG A 94 -7.26 -1.41 8.12
CA ARG A 94 -7.09 -0.19 7.30
C ARG A 94 -5.85 -0.28 6.40
N MET A 95 -4.72 -0.74 6.94
CA MET A 95 -3.49 -0.98 6.15
C MET A 95 -3.75 -1.94 4.99
N LYS A 96 -4.46 -3.06 5.22
CA LYS A 96 -4.80 -4.02 4.16
C LYS A 96 -5.58 -3.37 3.00
N LYS A 97 -6.49 -2.43 3.29
CA LYS A 97 -7.23 -1.69 2.26
C LYS A 97 -6.30 -0.81 1.42
N VAL A 98 -5.45 -0.01 2.07
CA VAL A 98 -4.51 0.87 1.35
C VAL A 98 -3.46 0.07 0.57
N SER A 99 -3.05 -1.12 1.05
CA SER A 99 -2.16 -2.03 0.32
C SER A 99 -2.73 -2.42 -1.05
N GLY A 100 -4.05 -2.61 -1.13
CA GLY A 100 -4.72 -2.94 -2.39
C GLY A 100 -4.55 -1.83 -3.42
N LEU A 101 -4.76 -0.58 -3.01
CA LEU A 101 -4.60 0.61 -3.84
C LEU A 101 -3.14 0.82 -4.26
N ARG A 102 -2.20 0.69 -3.32
CA ARG A 102 -0.75 0.77 -3.62
C ARG A 102 -0.35 -0.26 -4.67
N ASN A 103 -0.79 -1.51 -4.48
CA ASN A 103 -0.47 -2.59 -5.42
C ASN A 103 -1.14 -2.38 -6.77
N HIS A 104 -2.34 -1.79 -6.81
CA HIS A 104 -2.98 -1.42 -8.07
C HIS A 104 -2.08 -0.45 -8.86
N PHE A 105 -1.73 0.71 -8.31
CA PHE A 105 -0.94 1.71 -9.04
C PHE A 105 0.51 1.28 -9.33
N ASN A 106 1.15 0.48 -8.47
CA ASN A 106 2.50 -0.02 -8.73
C ASN A 106 2.57 -1.10 -9.83
N HIS A 107 1.44 -1.75 -10.16
CA HIS A 107 1.40 -2.86 -11.12
C HIS A 107 0.49 -2.59 -12.33
N CYS A 108 0.08 -1.34 -12.55
CA CYS A 108 -0.61 -0.95 -13.79
C CYS A 108 0.37 -0.66 -14.92
N LEU A 109 -0.08 -0.85 -16.17
CA LEU A 109 0.62 -0.38 -17.35
C LEU A 109 0.10 1.04 -17.69
N TYR A 110 1.03 1.96 -17.90
CA TYR A 110 0.73 3.32 -18.32
C TYR A 110 0.91 3.42 -19.83
N ALA A 111 -0.11 3.88 -20.56
CA ALA A 111 -0.04 4.05 -22.00
C ALA A 111 -0.31 5.52 -22.39
N PHE A 112 0.42 5.99 -23.39
CA PHE A 112 0.31 7.35 -23.89
C PHE A 112 -0.18 7.31 -25.34
N ASP A 113 -1.19 8.12 -25.65
CA ASP A 113 -1.61 8.32 -27.03
C ASP A 113 -0.53 9.14 -27.77
N ALA A 114 -0.16 8.70 -28.97
CA ALA A 114 0.86 9.32 -29.82
C ALA A 114 0.53 10.78 -30.20
N HIS A 115 -0.72 11.21 -30.00
CA HIS A 115 -1.21 12.55 -30.28
C HIS A 115 -1.30 13.48 -29.06
N GLY A 116 -0.80 13.08 -27.88
CA GLY A 116 -0.85 13.90 -26.66
C GLY A 116 -2.24 14.00 -26.04
N GLY A 117 -3.09 12.99 -26.27
CA GLY A 117 -4.39 12.85 -25.62
C GLY A 117 -4.29 12.57 -24.11
N PRO A 118 -5.42 12.60 -23.38
CA PRO A 118 -5.45 12.40 -21.93
C PRO A 118 -4.77 11.08 -21.52
N VAL A 119 -4.04 11.09 -20.40
CA VAL A 119 -3.30 9.92 -19.91
C VAL A 119 -4.28 8.76 -19.65
N ARG A 120 -4.03 7.62 -20.28
CA ARG A 120 -4.83 6.41 -20.07
C ARG A 120 -3.99 5.36 -19.35
N THR A 121 -4.50 4.83 -18.25
CA THR A 121 -3.97 3.60 -17.66
C THR A 121 -4.62 2.41 -18.35
N ILE A 122 -3.81 1.56 -18.97
CA ILE A 122 -4.27 0.27 -19.45
C ILE A 122 -4.00 -0.73 -18.33
N GLN A 123 -5.02 -1.06 -17.55
CA GLN A 123 -4.88 -2.11 -16.56
C GLN A 123 -4.83 -3.47 -17.28
N MET A 124 -3.63 -4.04 -17.42
CA MET A 124 -3.41 -5.40 -17.95
C MET A 124 -3.86 -6.51 -16.98
N ARG A 125 -4.94 -6.31 -16.22
CA ARG A 125 -5.48 -7.40 -15.41
C ARG A 125 -6.42 -8.22 -16.28
N ILE A 126 -6.08 -9.49 -16.47
CA ILE A 126 -7.07 -10.51 -16.82
C ILE A 126 -8.07 -10.52 -15.65
N ALA A 127 -9.23 -9.90 -15.84
CA ALA A 127 -10.33 -9.99 -14.89
C ALA A 127 -11.08 -11.29 -15.17
N ASP A 128 -10.81 -12.32 -14.37
CA ASP A 128 -11.58 -13.56 -14.36
C ASP A 128 -12.90 -13.32 -13.62
N ARG A 129 -13.98 -13.09 -14.37
CA ARG A 129 -15.36 -13.14 -13.86
C ARG A 129 -15.99 -14.44 -14.35
N LYS A 130 -16.92 -14.99 -13.57
CA LYS A 130 -17.64 -16.27 -13.78
C LYS A 130 -18.15 -16.54 -15.21
N THR A 131 -18.26 -15.54 -16.07
CA THR A 131 -18.79 -15.64 -17.44
C THR A 131 -17.94 -14.98 -18.53
N SER A 132 -16.79 -14.32 -18.23
CA SER A 132 -15.92 -13.76 -19.27
C SER A 132 -14.52 -13.38 -18.77
N LEU A 133 -13.49 -13.71 -19.56
CA LEU A 133 -12.15 -13.14 -19.46
C LEU A 133 -12.16 -11.76 -20.18
N ARG A 134 -11.98 -10.66 -19.46
CA ARG A 134 -11.70 -9.35 -20.08
C ARG A 134 -10.23 -9.00 -19.90
N ILE A 135 -9.57 -8.70 -21.02
CA ILE A 135 -8.21 -8.15 -21.08
C ILE A 135 -8.35 -6.63 -21.17
N GLY A 136 -7.68 -5.89 -20.29
CA GLY A 136 -7.55 -4.43 -20.41
C GLY A 136 -8.77 -3.66 -19.90
N GLU A 137 -8.91 -3.52 -18.58
CA GLU A 137 -9.76 -2.46 -18.04
C GLU A 137 -8.99 -1.14 -18.23
N GLU A 138 -9.44 -0.33 -19.18
CA GLU A 138 -8.85 0.97 -19.47
C GLU A 138 -9.49 2.01 -18.55
N SER A 139 -8.73 2.54 -17.60
CA SER A 139 -9.16 3.66 -16.77
C SER A 139 -8.41 4.92 -17.20
N VAL A 140 -9.09 6.07 -17.23
CA VAL A 140 -8.44 7.35 -17.50
C VAL A 140 -7.84 7.84 -16.19
N LEU A 141 -6.55 8.20 -16.21
CA LEU A 141 -5.94 8.88 -15.08
C LEU A 141 -6.41 10.33 -15.08
N ASP A 142 -7.32 10.64 -14.17
CA ASP A 142 -7.96 11.93 -14.07
C ASP A 142 -7.80 12.54 -12.67
N SER A 143 -8.37 13.72 -12.49
CA SER A 143 -8.40 14.41 -11.20
C SER A 143 -9.04 13.59 -10.07
N ALA A 144 -10.01 12.71 -10.38
CA ALA A 144 -10.64 11.84 -9.38
C ALA A 144 -9.65 10.77 -8.88
N THR A 145 -8.83 10.23 -9.79
CA THR A 145 -7.77 9.28 -9.43
C THR A 145 -6.71 9.93 -8.54
N LEU A 146 -6.29 11.16 -8.84
CA LEU A 146 -5.38 11.91 -7.95
C LEU A 146 -5.99 12.11 -6.56
N ALA A 147 -7.27 12.47 -6.49
CA ALA A 147 -7.97 12.65 -5.22
C ALA A 147 -8.05 11.35 -4.40
N GLU A 148 -8.23 10.20 -5.06
CA GLU A 148 -8.20 8.88 -4.40
C GLU A 148 -6.79 8.58 -3.83
N MET A 149 -5.75 8.90 -4.59
CA MET A 149 -4.36 8.74 -4.15
C MET A 149 -4.03 9.67 -2.98
N ASP A 150 -4.50 10.92 -2.99
CA ASP A 150 -4.37 11.87 -1.87
C ASP A 150 -5.08 11.33 -0.61
N ALA A 151 -6.30 10.81 -0.76
CA ALA A 151 -7.03 10.20 0.35
C ALA A 151 -6.28 8.99 0.93
N ALA A 152 -5.69 8.15 0.08
CA ALA A 152 -4.88 7.02 0.51
C ALA A 152 -3.61 7.47 1.28
N LEU A 153 -2.96 8.54 0.81
CA LEU A 153 -1.78 9.09 1.49
C LEU A 153 -2.14 9.67 2.87
N LEU A 154 -3.23 10.43 2.97
CA LEU A 154 -3.75 10.94 4.24
C LEU A 154 -4.10 9.80 5.20
N GLU A 155 -4.74 8.75 4.70
CA GLU A 155 -5.06 7.55 5.47
C GLU A 155 -3.79 6.84 5.99
N MET A 156 -2.72 6.78 5.18
CA MET A 156 -1.43 6.24 5.63
C MET A 156 -0.81 7.08 6.76
N HIS A 157 -0.86 8.41 6.68
CA HIS A 157 -0.39 9.27 7.76
C HIS A 157 -1.21 9.08 9.04
N ALA A 158 -2.53 8.97 8.91
CA ALA A 158 -3.41 8.71 10.06
C ALA A 158 -3.14 7.33 10.69
N ILE A 159 -2.89 6.30 9.88
CA ILE A 159 -2.48 4.98 10.36
C ILE A 159 -1.15 5.06 11.11
N ASN A 160 -0.16 5.74 10.54
CA ASN A 160 1.16 5.89 11.15
C ASN A 160 1.06 6.53 12.56
N ALA A 161 0.35 7.65 12.66
CA ALA A 161 0.11 8.34 13.92
C ALA A 161 -0.64 7.46 14.93
N GLU A 162 -1.65 6.70 14.49
CA GLU A 162 -2.40 5.79 15.34
C GLU A 162 -1.53 4.64 15.87
N ILE A 163 -0.61 4.09 15.06
CA ILE A 163 0.33 3.07 15.54
C ILE A 163 1.23 3.64 16.63
N TRP A 164 1.78 4.84 16.44
CA TRP A 164 2.59 5.49 17.47
C TRP A 164 1.79 5.79 18.75
N ALA A 165 0.52 6.20 18.61
CA ALA A 165 -0.36 6.42 19.75
C ALA A 165 -0.60 5.11 20.54
N ILE A 166 -0.82 3.99 19.85
CA ILE A 166 -0.93 2.66 20.48
C ILE A 166 0.37 2.30 21.20
N VAL A 167 1.52 2.49 20.54
CA VAL A 167 2.84 2.17 21.12
C VAL A 167 3.06 2.96 22.41
N ALA A 168 2.78 4.26 22.40
CA ALA A 168 2.98 5.12 23.57
C ALA A 168 1.96 4.87 24.69
N GLU A 169 0.67 4.70 24.36
CA GLU A 169 -0.39 4.56 25.36
C GLU A 169 -0.33 3.22 26.13
N TYR A 170 0.12 2.15 25.46
CA TYR A 170 0.21 0.81 26.05
C TYR A 170 1.65 0.37 26.35
N ASP A 171 2.60 1.29 26.32
CA ASP A 171 4.03 1.07 26.63
C ASP A 171 4.63 -0.11 25.84
N LEU A 172 4.33 -0.16 24.54
CA LEU A 172 4.90 -1.19 23.67
C LEU A 172 6.37 -0.87 23.36
N PRO A 173 7.24 -1.88 23.13
CA PRO A 173 8.65 -1.64 22.84
C PRO A 173 8.87 -0.74 21.61
N ALA A 174 9.45 0.45 21.83
CA ALA A 174 9.68 1.51 20.83
C ALA A 174 11.08 1.49 20.18
#